data_AF-A0A539EC61-F1
#
_entry.id   AF-A0A539EC61-F1
#
_cell.length_a   1.000
_cell.length_b   1.000
_cell.length_c   1.000
_cell.angle_alpha   90.00
_cell.angle_beta   90.00
_cell.angle_gamma   90.00
#
_symmetry.space_group_name_H-M   'P 1'
#
loop_
_entity.id
_entity.type
_entity.pdbx_description
1 polymer ?
#
loop_
_entity_poly.entity_id
_entity_poly.type
_entity_poly.pdbx_seq_one_letter_code
_entity_poly.pdbx_strand_id
1 'polypeptide(L)'
;MTPGMFALMIVLIVLAGVGASIVVPSLRRTLPLVVTFVVGSVMVASVFIPHAPFDEADDKFSSFFNIIAAIAFVLGGLNLLKIHGEKISRRAHHWQYNLVTVVAFVVMLGAGLYSLFLPGTWQGTVQSRGTLFNWLYQATFSPLQSTMFSLLAFFVASASYRAFRAKTKEATLLLVSATIILVGRTPLGYYLTFWLPEPLQFFHIPNLSGWILGIPNLAGQRAILIGIALGIISTSLKIILGIERSYLGTRDS
;
A
#
# COMPACT_ATOMS: atom_id res chain seq x y z
N MET A 1 -0.52 38.54 -10.95
CA MET A 1 0.42 37.44 -11.25
C MET A 1 -0.44 36.23 -11.54
N THR A 2 -0.42 35.69 -12.76
CA THR A 2 -1.30 34.54 -13.05
C THR A 2 -0.85 33.34 -12.22
N PRO A 3 -1.77 32.47 -11.81
CA PRO A 3 -1.44 31.27 -11.07
C PRO A 3 -0.43 30.35 -11.80
N GLY A 4 -0.38 30.43 -13.13
CA GLY A 4 0.67 29.81 -13.95
C GLY A 4 2.06 30.41 -13.74
N MET A 5 2.18 31.74 -13.60
CA MET A 5 3.47 32.40 -13.32
C MET A 5 4.04 32.05 -11.95
N PHE A 6 3.18 31.88 -10.94
CA PHE A 6 3.64 31.55 -9.58
C PHE A 6 4.24 30.13 -9.53
N ALA A 7 3.58 29.15 -10.15
CA ALA A 7 4.08 27.79 -10.24
C ALA A 7 5.35 27.68 -11.08
N LEU A 8 5.41 28.39 -12.21
CA LEU A 8 6.59 28.40 -13.09
C LEU A 8 7.79 29.05 -12.39
N MET A 9 7.56 30.08 -11.57
CA MET A 9 8.59 30.69 -10.73
C MET A 9 9.12 29.73 -9.66
N ILE A 10 8.25 28.97 -8.98
CA ILE A 10 8.68 27.96 -8.00
C ILE A 10 9.50 26.86 -8.69
N VAL A 11 9.04 26.36 -9.85
CA VAL A 11 9.76 25.33 -10.62
C VAL A 11 11.12 25.84 -11.09
N LEU A 12 11.21 27.07 -11.60
CA LEU A 12 12.48 27.69 -11.99
C LEU A 12 13.43 27.89 -10.81
N ILE A 13 12.92 28.30 -9.64
CA ILE A 13 13.73 28.44 -8.42
C ILE A 13 14.24 27.08 -7.95
N VAL A 14 13.41 26.04 -8.00
CA VAL A 14 13.80 24.67 -7.64
C VAL A 14 14.83 24.12 -8.63
N LEU A 15 14.63 24.29 -9.94
CA LEU A 15 15.58 23.84 -10.97
C LEU A 15 16.91 24.61 -10.89
N ALA A 16 16.88 25.93 -10.70
CA ALA A 16 18.09 26.75 -10.51
C ALA A 16 18.82 26.37 -9.21
N GLY A 17 18.07 26.11 -8.13
CA GLY A 17 18.62 25.59 -6.88
C GLY A 17 19.29 24.23 -7.06
N VAL A 18 18.64 23.29 -7.72
CA VAL A 18 19.21 21.96 -8.01
C VAL A 18 20.47 22.09 -8.88
N GLY A 19 20.48 22.97 -9.88
CA GLY A 19 21.68 23.28 -10.68
C GLY A 19 22.84 23.84 -9.84
N ALA A 20 22.58 24.78 -8.93
CA ALA A 20 23.58 25.34 -8.02
C ALA A 20 24.12 24.30 -7.01
N SER A 21 23.29 23.33 -6.62
CA SER A 21 23.69 22.26 -5.70
C SER A 21 24.75 21.32 -6.27
N ILE A 22 24.76 21.11 -7.60
CA ILE A 22 25.77 20.29 -8.27
C ILE A 22 27.15 20.96 -8.17
N VAL A 23 27.20 22.28 -8.14
CA VAL A 23 28.45 23.07 -8.14
C VAL A 23 29.06 23.23 -6.75
N VAL A 24 28.25 23.28 -5.67
CA VAL A 24 28.74 23.60 -4.32
C VAL A 24 28.49 22.45 -3.32
N PRO A 25 29.54 21.75 -2.84
CA PRO A 25 29.41 20.58 -1.95
C PRO A 25 28.67 20.84 -0.63
N SER A 26 28.82 22.02 -0.03
CA SER A 26 28.11 22.41 1.19
C SER A 26 26.60 22.65 0.97
N LEU A 27 26.20 22.94 -0.26
CA LEU A 27 24.82 23.23 -0.66
C LEU A 27 24.06 21.97 -1.11
N ARG A 28 24.78 20.88 -1.41
CA ARG A 28 24.21 19.59 -1.87
C ARG A 28 23.17 18.99 -0.94
N ARG A 29 23.23 19.29 0.36
CA ARG A 29 22.26 18.78 1.36
C ARG A 29 21.25 19.83 1.80
N THR A 30 21.69 21.09 1.90
CA THR A 30 20.84 22.19 2.35
C THR A 30 19.77 22.53 1.31
N LEU A 31 20.10 22.50 0.02
CA LEU A 31 19.12 22.81 -1.02
C LEU A 31 17.98 21.78 -1.11
N PRO A 32 18.24 20.46 -1.19
CA PRO A 32 17.15 19.47 -1.15
C PRO A 32 16.29 19.56 0.12
N LEU A 33 16.89 19.85 1.28
CA LEU A 33 16.15 20.06 2.53
C LEU A 33 15.23 21.27 2.47
N VAL A 34 15.74 22.41 2.01
CA VAL A 34 14.94 23.64 1.87
C VAL A 34 13.83 23.45 0.84
N VAL A 35 14.12 22.80 -0.29
CA VAL A 35 13.12 22.46 -1.30
C VAL A 35 12.04 21.55 -0.70
N THR A 36 12.43 20.49 0.00
CA THR A 36 11.47 19.55 0.63
C THR A 36 10.62 20.24 1.69
N PHE A 37 11.21 21.12 2.49
CA PHE A 37 10.50 21.90 3.50
C PHE A 37 9.47 22.85 2.86
N VAL A 38 9.88 23.62 1.84
CA VAL A 38 9.02 24.59 1.16
C VAL A 38 7.90 23.87 0.41
N VAL A 39 8.22 22.86 -0.40
CA VAL A 39 7.22 22.09 -1.17
C VAL A 39 6.28 21.36 -0.23
N GLY A 40 6.80 20.70 0.81
CA GLY A 40 5.99 20.02 1.82
C GLY A 40 5.05 20.97 2.56
N SER A 41 5.52 22.17 2.91
CA SER A 41 4.68 23.19 3.57
C SER A 41 3.59 23.73 2.64
N VAL A 42 3.89 23.95 1.36
CA VAL A 42 2.91 24.37 0.35
C VAL A 42 1.85 23.28 0.15
N MET A 43 2.24 22.00 0.12
CA MET A 43 1.30 20.88 -0.01
C MET A 43 0.40 20.72 1.21
N VAL A 44 0.90 20.97 2.43
CA VAL A 44 0.04 21.02 3.61
C VAL A 44 -0.94 22.19 3.48
N ALA A 45 -0.47 23.37 3.07
CA ALA A 45 -1.33 24.53 2.89
C ALA A 45 -2.42 24.33 1.81
N SER A 46 -2.11 23.65 0.70
CA SER A 46 -3.09 23.38 -0.37
C SER A 46 -4.25 22.51 0.07
N VAL A 47 -4.02 21.56 0.97
CA VAL A 47 -5.08 20.68 1.49
C VAL A 47 -6.04 21.43 2.43
N PHE A 48 -5.57 22.44 3.18
CA PHE A 48 -6.38 23.14 4.17
C PHE A 48 -6.96 24.48 3.68
N ILE A 49 -6.44 25.07 2.59
CA ILE A 49 -6.86 26.38 2.07
C ILE A 49 -7.48 26.22 0.67
N PRO A 50 -8.83 26.12 0.56
CA PRO A 50 -9.53 26.01 -0.72
C PRO A 50 -9.70 27.40 -1.38
N HIS A 51 -8.59 28.06 -1.67
CA HIS A 51 -8.56 29.32 -2.41
C HIS A 51 -7.30 29.44 -3.27
N ALA A 52 -7.44 30.10 -4.42
CA ALA A 52 -6.29 30.41 -5.27
C ALA A 52 -5.26 31.26 -4.50
N PRO A 53 -3.94 31.01 -4.66
CA PRO A 53 -3.29 30.11 -5.62
C PRO A 53 -3.09 28.65 -5.13
N PHE A 54 -3.51 28.32 -3.91
CA PHE A 54 -3.20 27.04 -3.26
C PHE A 54 -4.04 25.87 -3.80
N ASP A 55 -5.27 26.13 -4.21
CA ASP A 55 -6.16 25.11 -4.81
C ASP A 55 -5.58 24.57 -6.14
N GLU A 56 -4.94 25.44 -6.93
CA GLU A 56 -4.29 25.03 -8.18
C GLU A 56 -2.93 24.33 -7.99
N ALA A 57 -2.39 24.32 -6.76
CA ALA A 57 -1.14 23.62 -6.49
C ALA A 57 -1.36 22.10 -6.55
N ASP A 58 -2.56 21.61 -6.21
CA ASP A 58 -2.90 20.19 -6.22
C ASP A 58 -2.90 19.60 -7.64
N ASP A 59 -3.56 20.26 -8.60
CA ASP A 59 -3.61 19.84 -10.01
C ASP A 59 -2.22 19.80 -10.65
N LYS A 60 -1.42 20.85 -10.39
CA LYS A 60 -0.05 20.95 -10.91
C LYS A 60 0.85 19.89 -10.29
N PHE A 61 0.75 19.67 -8.98
CA PHE A 61 1.53 18.65 -8.28
C PHE A 61 1.14 17.24 -8.73
N SER A 62 -0.15 16.96 -8.91
CA SER A 62 -0.64 15.70 -9.46
C SER A 62 -0.05 15.41 -10.85
N SER A 63 0.07 16.44 -11.69
CA SER A 63 0.72 16.32 -13.00
C SER A 63 2.21 15.97 -12.89
N PHE A 64 2.96 16.65 -12.02
CA PHE A 64 4.36 16.33 -11.76
C PHE A 64 4.53 14.92 -11.17
N PHE A 65 3.68 14.55 -10.22
CA PHE A 65 3.66 13.22 -9.62
C PHE A 65 3.42 12.14 -10.67
N ASN A 66 2.46 12.34 -11.59
CA ASN A 66 2.18 11.39 -12.66
C ASN A 66 3.38 11.22 -13.63
N ILE A 67 4.09 12.31 -13.96
CA ILE A 67 5.31 12.25 -14.78
C ILE A 67 6.41 11.45 -14.06
N ILE A 68 6.65 11.75 -12.78
CA ILE A 68 7.65 11.04 -11.97
C ILE A 68 7.27 9.57 -11.82
N ALA A 69 5.99 9.27 -11.56
CA ALA A 69 5.46 7.91 -11.43
C ALA A 69 5.64 7.12 -12.73
N ALA A 70 5.38 7.73 -13.90
CA ALA A 70 5.61 7.09 -15.19
C ALA A 70 7.08 6.68 -15.38
N ILE A 71 8.03 7.58 -15.08
CA ILE A 71 9.47 7.28 -15.14
C ILE A 71 9.83 6.20 -14.10
N ALA A 72 9.28 6.29 -12.88
CA ALA A 72 9.52 5.33 -11.82
C ALA A 72 9.00 3.93 -12.17
N PHE A 73 7.87 3.79 -12.86
CA PHE A 73 7.38 2.50 -13.34
C PHE A 73 8.34 1.86 -14.34
N VAL A 74 8.89 2.65 -15.27
CA VAL A 74 9.89 2.17 -16.24
C VAL A 74 11.17 1.75 -15.52
N LEU A 75 11.71 2.60 -14.64
CA LEU A 75 12.90 2.29 -13.85
C LEU A 75 12.69 1.08 -12.93
N GLY A 76 11.51 0.95 -12.32
CA GLY A 76 11.15 -0.18 -11.48
C GLY A 76 11.12 -1.49 -12.26
N GLY A 77 10.51 -1.49 -13.45
CA GLY A 77 10.50 -2.63 -14.36
C GLY A 77 11.91 -3.02 -14.83
N LEU A 78 12.72 -2.04 -15.25
CA LEU A 78 14.11 -2.27 -15.67
C LEU A 78 14.98 -2.77 -14.52
N ASN A 79 14.81 -2.24 -13.31
CA ASN A 79 15.54 -2.68 -12.13
C ASN A 79 15.18 -4.12 -11.74
N LEU A 80 13.90 -4.49 -11.83
CA LEU A 80 13.45 -5.86 -11.63
C LEU A 80 14.14 -6.80 -12.63
N LEU A 81 14.11 -6.47 -13.92
CA LEU A 81 14.76 -7.26 -14.96
C LEU A 81 16.28 -7.36 -14.76
N LYS A 82 16.93 -6.25 -14.39
CA LYS A 82 18.38 -6.22 -14.12
C LYS A 82 18.75 -7.13 -12.96
N ILE A 83 18.12 -6.96 -11.80
CA ILE A 83 18.45 -7.71 -10.58
C ILE A 83 18.19 -9.22 -10.77
N HIS A 84 17.05 -9.58 -11.35
CA HIS A 84 16.71 -10.99 -11.54
C HIS A 84 17.49 -11.59 -12.71
N GLY A 85 17.75 -10.83 -13.77
CA GLY A 85 18.58 -11.23 -14.91
C GLY A 85 20.04 -11.50 -14.52
N GLU A 86 20.63 -10.66 -13.67
CA GLU A 86 21.98 -10.88 -13.13
C GLU A 86 22.05 -12.16 -12.29
N LYS A 87 21.04 -12.42 -11.45
CA LYS A 87 20.94 -13.68 -10.67
C LYS A 87 20.81 -14.91 -11.56
N ILE A 88 20.09 -14.82 -12.67
CA ILE A 88 19.95 -15.90 -13.66
C ILE A 88 21.29 -16.14 -14.37
N SER A 89 21.92 -15.08 -14.89
CA SER A 89 23.20 -15.16 -15.61
C SER A 89 24.32 -15.75 -14.76
N ARG A 90 24.41 -15.31 -13.49
CA ARG A 90 25.41 -15.81 -12.53
C ARG A 90 25.06 -17.16 -11.90
N ARG A 91 23.93 -17.79 -12.28
CA ARG A 91 23.39 -19.01 -11.66
C ARG A 91 23.42 -18.97 -10.13
N ALA A 92 22.97 -17.85 -9.55
CA ALA A 92 22.93 -17.68 -8.11
C ALA A 92 22.05 -18.74 -7.43
N HIS A 93 22.18 -18.88 -6.11
CA HIS A 93 21.34 -19.80 -5.35
C HIS A 93 19.85 -19.53 -5.61
N HIS A 94 19.10 -20.57 -5.97
CA HIS A 94 17.70 -20.50 -6.39
C HIS A 94 17.40 -19.61 -7.62
N TRP A 95 18.31 -19.54 -8.61
CA TRP A 95 18.10 -18.78 -9.86
C TRP A 95 16.82 -19.14 -10.61
N GLN A 96 16.33 -20.38 -10.47
CA GLN A 96 15.11 -20.87 -11.13
C GLN A 96 13.87 -20.03 -10.75
N TYR A 97 13.72 -19.61 -9.49
CA TYR A 97 12.60 -18.75 -9.10
C TYR A 97 12.71 -17.35 -9.72
N ASN A 98 13.93 -16.85 -9.90
CA ASN A 98 14.16 -15.58 -10.58
C ASN A 98 13.75 -15.65 -12.07
N LEU A 99 13.95 -16.80 -12.72
CA LEU A 99 13.46 -17.04 -14.08
C LEU A 99 11.92 -16.97 -14.14
N VAL A 100 11.23 -17.61 -13.19
CA VAL A 100 9.76 -17.56 -13.11
C VAL A 100 9.27 -16.12 -12.96
N THR A 101 9.92 -15.31 -12.11
CA THR A 101 9.60 -13.89 -11.94
C THR A 101 9.76 -13.09 -13.24
N VAL A 102 10.87 -13.27 -13.96
CA VAL A 102 11.12 -12.56 -15.22
C VAL A 102 10.12 -12.97 -16.30
N VAL A 103 9.83 -14.26 -16.44
CA VAL A 103 8.84 -14.76 -17.39
C VAL A 103 7.45 -14.22 -17.05
N ALA A 104 7.04 -14.28 -15.77
CA ALA A 104 5.75 -13.74 -15.34
C ALA A 104 5.63 -12.24 -15.60
N PHE A 105 6.71 -11.47 -15.37
CA PHE A 105 6.75 -10.04 -15.69
C PHE A 105 6.55 -9.79 -17.19
N VAL A 106 7.29 -10.51 -18.06
CA VAL A 106 7.18 -10.34 -19.52
C VAL A 106 5.79 -10.74 -20.02
N VAL A 107 5.22 -11.83 -19.50
CA VAL A 107 3.86 -12.28 -19.84
C VAL A 107 2.81 -11.24 -19.44
N MET A 108 2.88 -10.71 -18.21
CA MET A 108 1.94 -9.69 -17.73
C MET A 108 2.08 -8.37 -18.49
N LEU A 109 3.31 -7.92 -18.76
CA LEU A 109 3.58 -6.73 -19.57
C LEU A 109 3.04 -6.91 -21.00
N GLY A 110 3.33 -8.05 -21.61
CA GLY A 110 2.84 -8.41 -22.94
C GLY A 110 1.32 -8.44 -23.02
N ALA A 111 0.65 -9.02 -22.02
CA ALA A 111 -0.82 -9.03 -21.95
C ALA A 111 -1.41 -7.63 -21.78
N GLY A 112 -0.78 -6.77 -20.98
CA GLY A 112 -1.17 -5.36 -20.85
C GLY A 112 -1.02 -4.59 -22.16
N LEU A 113 0.13 -4.71 -22.83
CA LEU A 113 0.38 -4.08 -24.13
C LEU A 113 -0.58 -4.62 -25.21
N TYR A 114 -0.82 -5.93 -25.24
CA TYR A 114 -1.77 -6.56 -26.14
C TYR A 114 -3.19 -5.97 -25.97
N SER A 115 -3.64 -5.80 -24.73
CA SER A 115 -4.95 -5.20 -24.43
C SER A 115 -5.06 -3.72 -24.85
N LEU A 116 -3.93 -3.02 -25.00
CA LEU A 116 -3.88 -1.60 -25.36
C LEU A 116 -3.78 -1.36 -26.88
N PHE A 117 -3.06 -2.22 -27.62
CA PHE A 117 -2.66 -1.95 -29.01
C PHE A 117 -3.31 -2.83 -30.09
N LEU A 118 -3.90 -3.99 -29.74
CA LEU A 118 -4.37 -4.98 -30.74
C LEU A 118 -5.89 -5.21 -30.65
N PRO A 119 -6.65 -5.03 -31.76
CA PRO A 119 -8.08 -5.33 -31.78
C PRO A 119 -8.34 -6.85 -31.80
N GLY A 120 -9.14 -7.37 -30.86
CA GLY A 120 -9.57 -8.78 -30.76
C GLY A 120 -10.65 -9.07 -29.70
N THR A 121 -10.99 -10.35 -29.48
CA THR A 121 -12.07 -10.81 -28.58
C THR A 121 -11.82 -10.58 -27.08
N TRP A 122 -10.58 -10.25 -26.70
CA TRP A 122 -10.14 -10.06 -25.30
C TRP A 122 -9.88 -8.59 -24.97
N GLN A 123 -10.68 -7.69 -25.55
CA GLN A 123 -10.55 -6.23 -25.42
C GLN A 123 -11.27 -5.64 -24.21
N GLY A 124 -10.75 -4.52 -23.72
CA GLY A 124 -11.32 -3.69 -22.68
C GLY A 124 -10.24 -2.79 -22.09
N THR A 125 -10.63 -1.75 -21.34
CA THR A 125 -9.65 -1.07 -20.48
C THR A 125 -8.99 -2.12 -19.59
N VAL A 126 -7.74 -1.91 -19.15
CA VAL A 126 -6.97 -2.86 -18.33
C VAL A 126 -7.77 -3.35 -17.08
N GLN A 127 -8.79 -2.58 -16.67
CA GLN A 127 -9.70 -2.84 -15.55
C GLN A 127 -11.02 -3.56 -15.92
N SER A 128 -11.30 -3.77 -17.21
CA SER A 128 -12.53 -4.41 -17.68
C SER A 128 -12.51 -5.92 -17.38
N ARG A 129 -13.60 -6.44 -16.83
CA ARG A 129 -13.77 -7.89 -16.61
C ARG A 129 -13.79 -8.61 -17.96
N GLY A 130 -12.98 -9.67 -18.08
CA GLY A 130 -12.87 -10.50 -19.29
C GLY A 130 -11.64 -10.23 -20.17
N THR A 131 -10.83 -9.23 -19.87
CA THR A 131 -9.56 -9.00 -20.59
C THR A 131 -8.51 -10.06 -20.25
N LEU A 132 -7.60 -10.33 -21.19
CA LEU A 132 -6.47 -11.23 -20.98
C LEU A 132 -5.62 -10.81 -19.76
N PHE A 133 -5.39 -9.50 -19.61
CA PHE A 133 -4.67 -8.94 -18.47
C PHE A 133 -5.39 -9.25 -17.15
N ASN A 134 -6.69 -8.96 -17.04
CA ASN A 134 -7.44 -9.20 -15.82
C ASN A 134 -7.52 -10.70 -15.48
N TRP A 135 -7.63 -11.59 -16.48
CA TRP A 135 -7.62 -13.03 -16.25
C TRP A 135 -6.26 -13.50 -15.70
N LEU A 136 -5.14 -13.11 -16.33
CA LEU A 136 -3.80 -13.45 -15.85
C LEU A 136 -3.52 -12.86 -14.47
N TYR A 137 -3.96 -11.63 -14.23
CA TYR A 137 -3.87 -10.95 -12.94
C TYR A 137 -4.58 -11.77 -11.85
N GLN A 138 -5.84 -12.14 -12.07
CA GLN A 138 -6.61 -12.92 -11.08
C GLN A 138 -6.04 -14.34 -10.91
N ALA A 139 -5.67 -15.01 -12.00
CA ALA A 139 -5.08 -16.34 -11.98
C ALA A 139 -3.74 -16.39 -11.23
N THR A 140 -3.02 -15.27 -11.17
CA THR A 140 -1.76 -15.16 -10.42
C THR A 140 -1.99 -14.68 -8.99
N PHE A 141 -2.75 -13.60 -8.81
CA PHE A 141 -2.91 -12.93 -7.52
C PHE A 141 -3.77 -13.76 -6.54
N SER A 142 -4.83 -14.41 -7.02
CA SER A 142 -5.72 -15.18 -6.14
C SER A 142 -5.02 -16.37 -5.48
N PRO A 143 -4.30 -17.25 -6.19
CA PRO A 143 -3.56 -18.34 -5.56
C PRO A 143 -2.46 -17.83 -4.62
N LEU A 144 -1.71 -16.80 -5.02
CA LEU A 144 -0.67 -16.22 -4.16
C LEU A 144 -1.26 -15.69 -2.84
N GLN A 145 -2.35 -14.96 -2.92
CA GLN A 145 -3.08 -14.49 -1.74
C GLN A 145 -3.57 -15.67 -0.88
N SER A 146 -4.14 -16.72 -1.49
CA SER A 146 -4.56 -17.93 -0.78
C SER A 146 -3.40 -18.63 -0.06
N THR A 147 -2.22 -18.72 -0.67
CA THR A 147 -1.03 -19.31 -0.02
C THR A 147 -0.57 -18.47 1.18
N MET A 148 -0.57 -17.14 1.06
CA MET A 148 -0.23 -16.25 2.18
C MET A 148 -1.23 -16.42 3.33
N PHE A 149 -2.53 -16.45 3.05
CA PHE A 149 -3.56 -16.66 4.07
C PHE A 149 -3.53 -18.05 4.68
N SER A 150 -3.24 -19.09 3.88
CA SER A 150 -3.10 -20.46 4.38
C SER A 150 -1.91 -20.59 5.33
N LEU A 151 -0.76 -20.01 4.97
CA LEU A 151 0.42 -19.99 5.84
C LEU A 151 0.15 -19.18 7.11
N LEU A 152 -0.48 -18.02 6.99
CA LEU A 152 -0.87 -17.20 8.14
C LEU A 152 -1.80 -17.97 9.07
N ALA A 153 -2.83 -18.65 8.55
CA ALA A 153 -3.73 -19.47 9.35
C ALA A 153 -2.98 -20.60 10.07
N PHE A 154 -2.08 -21.30 9.37
CA PHE A 154 -1.26 -22.35 9.96
C PHE A 154 -0.33 -21.83 11.06
N PHE A 155 0.39 -20.74 10.82
CA PHE A 155 1.31 -20.14 11.80
C PHE A 155 0.56 -19.56 13.00
N VAL A 156 -0.57 -18.89 12.78
CA VAL A 156 -1.43 -18.40 13.85
C VAL A 156 -1.93 -19.58 14.68
N ALA A 157 -2.46 -20.64 14.06
CA ALA A 157 -2.91 -21.83 14.79
C ALA A 157 -1.76 -22.49 15.61
N SER A 158 -0.58 -22.64 15.02
CA SER A 158 0.60 -23.22 15.70
C SER A 158 1.09 -22.36 16.86
N ALA A 159 1.21 -21.05 16.66
CA ALA A 159 1.63 -20.10 17.69
C ALA A 159 0.59 -19.99 18.81
N SER A 160 -0.70 -19.92 18.46
CA SER A 160 -1.82 -19.90 19.38
C SER A 160 -1.90 -21.18 20.19
N TYR A 161 -1.73 -22.38 19.60
CA TYR A 161 -1.71 -23.63 20.36
C TYR A 161 -0.61 -23.63 21.44
N ARG A 162 0.58 -23.12 21.11
CA ARG A 162 1.67 -22.97 22.08
C ARG A 162 1.38 -21.89 23.14
N ALA A 163 0.78 -20.76 22.73
CA ALA A 163 0.47 -19.62 23.60
C ALA A 163 -0.75 -19.88 24.52
N PHE A 164 -1.76 -20.62 24.07
CA PHE A 164 -2.94 -20.99 24.85
C PHE A 164 -2.63 -21.94 26.03
N ARG A 165 -1.42 -22.53 26.06
CA ARG A 165 -0.92 -23.26 27.24
C ARG A 165 -0.58 -22.31 28.41
N ALA A 166 -0.32 -21.03 28.16
CA ALA A 166 -0.23 -20.00 29.19
C ALA A 166 -1.63 -19.43 29.44
N LYS A 167 -2.31 -19.91 30.48
CA LYS A 167 -3.67 -19.50 30.84
C LYS A 167 -3.69 -18.07 31.38
N THR A 168 -3.89 -17.09 30.51
CA THR A 168 -4.26 -15.73 30.94
C THR A 168 -5.76 -15.49 30.75
N LYS A 169 -6.31 -14.54 31.53
CA LYS A 169 -7.73 -14.18 31.47
C LYS A 169 -8.08 -13.60 30.09
N GLU A 170 -7.15 -12.87 29.50
CA GLU A 170 -7.26 -12.23 28.19
C GLU A 170 -7.31 -13.27 27.07
N ALA A 171 -6.43 -14.28 27.10
CA ALA A 171 -6.42 -15.35 26.11
C ALA A 171 -7.72 -16.16 26.12
N THR A 172 -8.30 -16.38 27.31
CA THR A 172 -9.59 -17.06 27.46
C THR A 172 -10.73 -16.24 26.87
N LEU A 173 -10.75 -14.93 27.12
CA LEU A 173 -11.75 -14.03 26.54
C LEU A 173 -11.67 -14.02 25.01
N LEU A 174 -10.45 -13.94 24.45
CA LEU A 174 -10.23 -14.00 23.00
C LEU A 174 -10.67 -15.34 22.40
N LEU A 175 -10.40 -16.46 23.07
CA LEU A 175 -10.81 -17.80 22.63
C LEU A 175 -12.34 -17.95 22.60
N VAL A 176 -13.02 -17.48 23.65
CA VAL A 176 -14.49 -17.50 23.72
C VAL A 176 -15.08 -16.63 22.61
N SER A 177 -14.57 -15.40 22.44
CA SER A 177 -15.03 -14.52 21.36
C SER A 177 -14.81 -15.13 19.97
N ALA A 178 -13.63 -15.72 19.72
CA ALA A 178 -13.32 -16.38 18.44
C ALA A 178 -14.25 -17.57 18.18
N THR A 179 -14.57 -18.36 19.20
CA THR A 179 -15.49 -19.50 19.10
C THR A 179 -16.90 -19.02 18.72
N ILE A 180 -17.41 -17.98 19.40
CA ILE A 180 -18.73 -17.39 19.10
C ILE A 180 -18.76 -16.88 17.65
N ILE A 181 -17.70 -16.20 17.19
CA ILE A 181 -17.64 -15.68 15.82
C ILE A 181 -17.66 -16.83 14.80
N LEU A 182 -16.82 -17.86 14.99
CA LEU A 182 -16.68 -18.96 14.04
C LEU A 182 -17.98 -19.76 13.94
N VAL A 183 -18.65 -20.05 15.07
CA VAL A 183 -19.95 -20.71 15.08
C VAL A 183 -21.03 -19.82 14.45
N GLY A 184 -21.07 -18.53 14.80
CA GLY A 184 -22.09 -17.59 14.32
C GLY A 184 -22.02 -17.26 12.83
N ARG A 185 -20.86 -17.42 12.18
CA ARG A 185 -20.68 -17.24 10.73
C ARG A 185 -20.91 -18.52 9.91
N THR A 186 -21.18 -19.65 10.57
CA THR A 186 -21.55 -20.91 9.91
C THR A 186 -23.06 -21.17 10.06
N PRO A 187 -23.67 -21.96 9.16
CA PRO A 187 -25.07 -22.37 9.30
C PRO A 187 -25.39 -23.05 10.64
N LEU A 188 -24.38 -23.66 11.28
CA LEU A 188 -24.49 -24.27 12.62
C LEU A 188 -24.92 -23.28 13.71
N GLY A 189 -24.51 -22.01 13.61
CA GLY A 189 -24.90 -21.00 14.60
C GLY A 189 -26.42 -20.76 14.65
N TYR A 190 -27.08 -20.86 13.50
CA TYR A 190 -28.53 -20.77 13.42
C TYR A 190 -29.20 -22.05 13.98
N TYR A 191 -28.75 -23.23 13.55
CA TYR A 191 -29.28 -24.51 14.03
C TYR A 191 -29.02 -24.79 15.53
N LEU A 192 -28.08 -24.08 16.16
CA LEU A 192 -27.83 -24.19 17.60
C LEU A 192 -28.59 -23.15 18.44
N THR A 193 -29.33 -22.24 17.82
CA THR A 193 -30.08 -21.22 18.58
C THR A 193 -31.51 -21.01 18.08
N PHE A 194 -31.97 -21.76 17.08
CA PHE A 194 -33.34 -21.66 16.56
C PHE A 194 -34.42 -21.89 17.63
N TRP A 195 -34.10 -22.59 18.71
CA TRP A 195 -35.02 -22.87 19.81
C TRP A 195 -35.13 -21.72 20.83
N LEU A 196 -34.37 -20.63 20.68
CA LEU A 196 -34.45 -19.50 21.60
C LEU A 196 -35.69 -18.61 21.31
N PRO A 197 -36.50 -18.28 22.32
CA PRO A 197 -37.65 -17.39 22.16
C PRO A 197 -37.27 -15.96 21.71
N GLU A 198 -38.18 -15.28 21.01
CA GLU A 198 -38.08 -13.88 20.53
C GLU A 198 -37.45 -12.89 21.54
N PRO A 199 -37.81 -12.88 22.84
CA PRO A 199 -37.24 -11.93 23.81
C PRO A 199 -35.73 -12.10 24.05
N LEU A 200 -35.17 -13.27 23.73
CA LEU A 200 -33.75 -13.60 23.89
C LEU A 200 -32.99 -13.60 22.57
N GLN A 201 -33.53 -12.95 21.53
CA GLN A 201 -32.90 -12.86 20.21
C GLN A 201 -31.47 -12.33 20.23
N PHE A 202 -31.14 -11.44 21.17
CA PHE A 202 -29.78 -10.93 21.33
C PHE A 202 -28.75 -12.05 21.59
N PHE A 203 -29.14 -13.11 22.30
CA PHE A 203 -28.27 -14.25 22.62
C PHE A 203 -28.16 -15.27 21.47
N HIS A 204 -28.83 -15.05 20.34
CA HIS A 204 -28.59 -15.87 19.15
C HIS A 204 -27.13 -15.70 18.73
N ILE A 205 -26.43 -16.82 18.55
CA ILE A 205 -25.00 -16.84 18.25
C ILE A 205 -24.65 -16.00 16.99
N PRO A 206 -25.47 -15.99 15.92
CA PRO A 206 -25.26 -15.08 14.78
C PRO A 206 -25.33 -13.59 15.15
N ASN A 207 -26.26 -13.18 16.03
CA ASN A 207 -26.43 -11.79 16.46
C ASN A 207 -25.26 -11.34 17.34
N LEU A 208 -24.80 -12.22 18.25
CA LEU A 208 -23.60 -11.96 19.06
C LEU A 208 -22.35 -11.83 18.18
N SER A 209 -22.17 -12.72 17.20
CA SER A 209 -21.09 -12.61 16.21
C SER A 209 -21.17 -11.28 15.45
N GLY A 210 -22.38 -10.89 15.02
CA GLY A 210 -22.65 -9.61 14.36
C GLY A 210 -22.28 -8.42 15.24
N TRP A 211 -22.64 -8.42 16.53
CA TRP A 211 -22.30 -7.37 17.48
C TRP A 211 -20.79 -7.27 17.72
N ILE A 212 -20.11 -8.40 17.96
CA ILE A 212 -18.64 -8.42 18.15
C ILE A 212 -17.93 -7.89 16.90
N LEU A 213 -18.38 -8.29 15.70
CA LEU A 213 -17.76 -7.83 14.46
C LEU A 213 -18.10 -6.37 14.13
N GLY A 214 -19.31 -5.91 14.48
CA GLY A 214 -19.83 -4.59 14.16
C GLY A 214 -19.40 -3.49 15.13
N ILE A 215 -19.08 -3.82 16.39
CA ILE A 215 -18.68 -2.81 17.38
C ILE A 215 -17.18 -2.92 17.71
N PRO A 216 -16.71 -3.89 18.53
CA PRO A 216 -15.31 -3.88 18.97
C PRO A 216 -14.32 -4.16 17.83
N ASN A 217 -14.65 -5.04 16.88
CA ASN A 217 -13.76 -5.28 15.73
C ASN A 217 -13.66 -4.05 14.81
N LEU A 218 -14.78 -3.40 14.46
CA LEU A 218 -14.73 -2.16 13.67
C LEU A 218 -14.01 -1.02 14.42
N ALA A 219 -14.21 -0.91 15.74
CA ALA A 219 -13.47 0.04 16.57
C ALA A 219 -11.95 -0.22 16.52
N GLY A 220 -11.53 -1.49 16.65
CA GLY A 220 -10.13 -1.90 16.54
C GLY A 220 -9.54 -1.59 15.17
N GLN A 221 -10.24 -1.92 14.07
CA GLN A 221 -9.81 -1.61 12.71
C GLN A 221 -9.64 -0.10 12.50
N ARG A 222 -10.60 0.71 12.97
CA ARG A 222 -10.50 2.18 12.91
C ARG A 222 -9.31 2.70 13.73
N ALA A 223 -9.10 2.17 14.93
CA ALA A 223 -7.96 2.55 15.77
C ALA A 223 -6.61 2.24 15.08
N ILE A 224 -6.50 1.07 14.44
CA ILE A 224 -5.31 0.69 13.65
C ILE A 224 -5.13 1.65 12.47
N LEU A 225 -6.19 1.93 11.70
CA LEU A 225 -6.12 2.85 10.56
C LEU A 225 -5.70 4.25 10.98
N ILE A 226 -6.25 4.77 12.08
CA ILE A 226 -5.86 6.06 12.66
C ILE A 226 -4.39 6.02 13.09
N GLY A 227 -3.96 4.94 13.75
CA GLY A 227 -2.58 4.75 14.17
C GLY A 227 -1.60 4.73 13.00
N ILE A 228 -1.93 4.02 11.91
CA ILE A 228 -1.14 3.99 10.67
C ILE A 228 -1.09 5.38 10.05
N ALA A 229 -2.23 6.08 9.95
CA ALA A 229 -2.30 7.42 9.40
C ALA A 229 -1.43 8.41 10.18
N LEU A 230 -1.52 8.41 11.52
CA LEU A 230 -0.67 9.23 12.39
C LEU A 230 0.81 8.86 12.25
N GLY A 231 1.14 7.57 12.11
CA GLY A 231 2.50 7.10 11.86
C GLY A 231 3.07 7.62 10.54
N ILE A 232 2.26 7.60 9.47
CA ILE A 232 2.63 8.17 8.16
C ILE A 232 2.84 9.68 8.29
N ILE A 233 1.89 10.42 8.88
CA ILE A 233 1.98 11.87 9.08
C ILE A 233 3.24 12.24 9.89
N SER A 234 3.54 11.50 10.96
CA SER A 234 4.74 11.72 11.78
C SER A 234 6.02 11.56 10.97
N THR A 235 6.11 10.50 10.16
CA THR A 235 7.27 10.23 9.30
C THR A 235 7.41 11.31 8.22
N SER A 236 6.30 11.67 7.55
CA SER A 236 6.28 12.76 6.57
C SER A 236 6.72 14.09 7.18
N LEU A 237 6.27 14.43 8.39
CA LEU A 237 6.68 15.65 9.08
C LEU A 237 8.17 15.65 9.42
N LYS A 238 8.72 14.52 9.90
CA LYS A 238 10.17 14.40 10.15
C LYS A 238 11.00 14.60 8.88
N ILE A 239 10.50 14.12 7.74
CA ILE A 239 11.15 14.30 6.43
C ILE A 239 11.08 15.77 6.00
N ILE A 240 9.90 16.41 6.09
CA ILE A 240 9.68 17.82 5.72
C ILE A 240 10.54 18.75 6.59
N LEU A 241 10.60 18.50 7.90
CA LEU A 241 11.43 19.27 8.84
C LEU A 241 12.92 18.96 8.73
N GLY A 242 13.33 17.98 7.92
CA GLY A 242 14.73 17.63 7.73
C GLY A 242 15.39 16.94 8.93
N ILE A 243 14.59 16.42 9.86
CA ILE A 243 15.02 15.63 11.00
C ILE A 243 15.50 14.26 10.50
N GLU A 244 14.74 13.65 9.59
CA GLU A 244 15.14 12.41 8.92
C GLU A 244 15.85 12.72 7.59
N ARG A 245 17.16 12.49 7.56
CA ARG A 245 18.04 12.79 6.40
C ARG A 245 18.47 11.55 5.61
N SER A 246 17.83 10.40 5.85
CA SER A 246 18.18 9.11 5.26
C SER A 246 18.19 9.13 3.72
N TYR A 247 17.35 9.99 3.11
CA TYR A 247 17.24 10.12 1.66
C TYR A 247 18.32 11.01 1.00
N LEU A 248 19.16 11.70 1.77
CA LEU A 248 20.13 12.69 1.26
C LEU A 248 21.53 12.12 0.94
N GLY A 249 21.66 10.79 0.92
CA GLY A 249 22.92 10.08 0.65
C GLY A 249 23.87 10.06 1.84
N THR A 250 24.48 8.89 2.07
CA THR A 250 25.41 8.63 3.19
C THR A 250 26.58 9.60 3.18
N ARG A 251 27.06 9.96 4.38
CA ARG A 251 28.26 10.74 4.60
C ARG A 251 29.45 9.82 4.31
N ASP A 252 30.11 10.01 3.17
CA ASP A 252 31.44 9.46 2.95
C ASP A 252 32.34 10.05 4.05
N SER A 253 32.77 9.18 4.96
CA SER A 253 33.78 9.46 5.98
C SER A 253 35.15 9.07 5.46
#